data_AF-A0A183AVJ4-F1
#
_entry.id   AF-A0A183AVJ4-F1
#
_cell.length_a   1.000
_cell.length_b   1.000
_cell.length_c   1.000
_cell.angle_alpha   90.00
_cell.angle_beta   90.00
_cell.angle_gamma   90.00
#
_symmetry.space_group_name_H-M   'P 1'
#
loop_
_entity.id
_entity.type
_entity.pdbx_description
1 polymer ?
#
loop_
_entity_poly.entity_id
_entity_poly.type
_entity_poly.pdbx_seq_one_letter_code
_entity_poly.pdbx_strand_id
1 'polypeptide(L)'
;MKERILSQIGGEGSRKTCERKITKGCDRSYGEPIPRITYTKEEIDTWGHVFDQLVALYPTHACREFNHVFPLLQANCGFQCTGFTLRPVAGMLSSRDFLAGLAFRVFHCTQYIRHSSCPTYTPEPDVCHELLGHVPLLADAEFAQFSQELGLASLGASDEDITKLATCYWFTVEFGLCKQQDGIRAYGAGLLSSYGELQYALSDKPERLEFDPVRTSAQSYPITQYQPIYFVADSFSDAKKKLKQFTDRMTRPFTVRYDPYTESIEAFDSLSGVKKLVSNMTYDLSLVQEALDKLVMDPKIEPI
;
A
#
# COMPACT_ATOMS: atom_id res chain seq x y z
N MET A 1 22.53 9.60 0.81
CA MET A 1 21.23 9.02 1.24
C MET A 1 20.10 9.54 0.35
N LYS A 2 19.84 10.86 0.32
CA LYS A 2 18.95 11.53 -0.66
C LYS A 2 19.27 11.16 -2.11
N GLU A 3 20.54 11.26 -2.47
CA GLU A 3 21.00 10.84 -3.78
C GLU A 3 21.01 9.33 -3.94
N ARG A 4 21.04 8.49 -2.89
CA ARG A 4 21.15 7.02 -3.05
C ARG A 4 19.84 6.36 -3.49
N ILE A 5 18.72 6.86 -2.98
CA ILE A 5 17.38 6.43 -3.43
C ILE A 5 17.21 6.77 -4.91
N LEU A 6 17.67 7.94 -5.37
CA LEU A 6 17.59 8.35 -6.77
C LEU A 6 18.77 7.86 -7.65
N SER A 7 19.96 7.61 -7.10
CA SER A 7 21.18 7.22 -7.83
C SER A 7 21.25 5.73 -8.11
N GLN A 8 20.47 4.93 -7.40
CA GLN A 8 20.14 3.57 -7.88
C GLN A 8 19.22 3.61 -9.11
N ILE A 9 18.81 4.81 -9.56
CA ILE A 9 17.84 5.04 -10.62
C ILE A 9 18.38 5.84 -11.82
N GLY A 10 19.52 6.58 -11.79
CA GLY A 10 20.14 7.05 -13.06
C GLY A 10 21.24 8.15 -13.02
N GLY A 11 21.78 8.50 -14.21
CA GLY A 11 22.79 9.57 -14.51
C GLY A 11 22.48 10.39 -15.79
N GLU A 12 22.80 11.71 -15.78
CA GLU A 12 22.41 12.91 -16.61
C GLU A 12 21.35 12.87 -17.78
N GLY A 13 20.33 13.76 -17.74
CA GLY A 13 19.28 13.98 -18.76
C GLY A 13 18.25 15.08 -18.41
N SER A 14 17.40 15.55 -19.34
CA SER A 14 16.40 16.65 -19.16
C SER A 14 14.96 16.18 -18.84
N ARG A 15 14.10 17.04 -18.24
CA ARG A 15 12.72 16.72 -17.81
C ARG A 15 11.79 16.18 -18.91
N LYS A 16 11.72 16.81 -20.09
CA LYS A 16 10.93 16.29 -21.24
C LYS A 16 11.46 14.94 -21.75
N THR A 17 12.75 14.69 -21.58
CA THR A 17 13.38 13.40 -21.89
C THR A 17 13.03 12.35 -20.83
N CYS A 18 12.88 12.77 -19.57
CA CYS A 18 12.43 11.96 -18.45
C CYS A 18 10.99 11.48 -18.67
N GLU A 19 10.05 12.40 -18.93
CA GLU A 19 8.63 12.09 -19.21
C GLU A 19 8.46 11.13 -20.39
N ARG A 20 9.14 11.35 -21.53
CA ARG A 20 9.11 10.40 -22.67
C ARG A 20 9.70 9.03 -22.34
N LYS A 21 10.71 8.95 -21.48
CA LYS A 21 11.29 7.67 -21.03
C LYS A 21 10.35 6.92 -20.09
N ILE A 22 9.64 7.65 -19.23
CA ILE A 22 8.61 7.12 -18.31
C ILE A 22 7.46 6.51 -19.12
N THR A 23 6.91 7.25 -20.10
CA THR A 23 5.82 6.72 -20.95
C THR A 23 6.26 5.46 -21.71
N LYS A 24 7.49 5.44 -22.26
CA LYS A 24 8.03 4.25 -22.94
C LYS A 24 8.33 3.08 -22.00
N GLY A 25 8.58 3.34 -20.72
CA GLY A 25 8.78 2.30 -19.70
C GLY A 25 7.50 1.53 -19.36
N CYS A 26 6.33 2.15 -19.62
CA CYS A 26 5.02 1.58 -19.33
C CYS A 26 4.55 0.56 -20.38
N ASP A 27 5.13 0.57 -21.59
CA ASP A 27 4.81 -0.37 -22.68
C ASP A 27 5.44 -1.76 -22.48
N ARG A 28 6.01 -2.05 -21.30
CA ARG A 28 6.78 -3.27 -21.04
C ARG A 28 5.94 -4.46 -20.59
N SER A 29 6.43 -5.64 -20.99
CA SER A 29 5.85 -6.93 -20.64
C SER A 29 6.19 -7.31 -19.19
N TYR A 30 5.33 -8.11 -18.57
CA TYR A 30 5.58 -8.70 -17.25
C TYR A 30 6.91 -9.49 -17.25
N GLY A 31 7.67 -9.36 -16.16
CA GLY A 31 8.97 -10.02 -15.97
C GLY A 31 10.19 -9.20 -16.43
N GLU A 32 10.01 -8.10 -17.15
CA GLU A 32 11.13 -7.22 -17.51
C GLU A 32 11.57 -6.32 -16.33
N PRO A 33 12.87 -6.03 -16.18
CA PRO A 33 13.35 -5.13 -15.14
C PRO A 33 12.82 -3.71 -15.35
N ILE A 34 12.50 -3.01 -14.25
CA ILE A 34 12.02 -1.63 -14.28
C ILE A 34 13.12 -0.71 -14.85
N PRO A 35 12.82 0.10 -15.89
CA PRO A 35 13.79 1.04 -16.42
C PRO A 35 14.28 2.03 -15.38
N ARG A 36 15.60 2.23 -15.36
CA ARG A 36 16.25 3.28 -14.58
C ARG A 36 16.05 4.64 -15.24
N ILE A 37 15.45 5.56 -14.49
CA ILE A 37 15.21 6.95 -14.88
C ILE A 37 16.26 7.86 -14.26
N THR A 38 16.95 8.58 -15.12
CA THR A 38 17.79 9.67 -14.69
C THR A 38 16.96 10.92 -14.37
N TYR A 39 17.04 11.34 -13.11
CA TYR A 39 16.53 12.63 -12.66
C TYR A 39 17.54 13.77 -12.88
N THR A 40 17.03 14.94 -13.26
CA THR A 40 17.78 16.20 -13.33
C THR A 40 18.17 16.69 -11.93
N LYS A 41 19.09 17.65 -11.86
CA LYS A 41 19.44 18.32 -10.61
C LYS A 41 18.22 18.98 -9.93
N GLU A 42 17.39 19.68 -10.70
CA GLU A 42 16.18 20.34 -10.18
C GLU A 42 15.19 19.34 -9.56
N GLU A 43 15.03 18.18 -10.19
CA GLU A 43 14.20 17.08 -9.69
C GLU A 43 14.78 16.47 -8.40
N ILE A 44 16.11 16.26 -8.36
CA ILE A 44 16.79 15.79 -7.15
C ILE A 44 16.65 16.80 -6.00
N ASP A 45 16.78 18.10 -6.28
CA ASP A 45 16.62 19.18 -5.30
C ASP A 45 15.17 19.23 -4.78
N THR A 46 14.18 19.05 -5.66
CA THR A 46 12.75 18.97 -5.31
C THR A 46 12.48 17.78 -4.38
N TRP A 47 12.97 16.59 -4.73
CA TRP A 47 12.90 15.40 -3.87
C TRP A 47 13.55 15.66 -2.51
N GLY A 48 14.76 16.23 -2.52
CA GLY A 48 15.52 16.52 -1.30
C GLY A 48 14.76 17.43 -0.34
N HIS A 49 14.06 18.44 -0.86
CA HIS A 49 13.23 19.34 -0.06
C HIS A 49 12.04 18.60 0.57
N VAL A 50 11.28 17.84 -0.23
CA VAL A 50 10.12 17.07 0.25
C VAL A 50 10.54 16.05 1.31
N PHE A 51 11.62 15.33 1.04
CA PHE A 51 12.19 14.33 1.93
C PHE A 51 12.55 14.92 3.31
N ASP A 52 13.26 16.05 3.34
CA ASP A 52 13.69 16.66 4.61
C ASP A 52 12.51 17.06 5.50
N GLN A 53 11.48 17.66 4.91
CA GLN A 53 10.30 18.11 5.65
C GLN A 53 9.54 16.92 6.24
N LEU A 54 9.32 15.87 5.44
CA LEU A 54 8.56 14.71 5.87
C LEU A 54 9.31 13.87 6.91
N VAL A 55 10.61 13.64 6.70
CA VAL A 55 11.44 12.86 7.65
C VAL A 55 11.53 13.52 9.01
N ALA A 56 11.48 14.86 9.08
CA ALA A 56 11.40 15.57 10.35
C ALA A 56 10.07 15.33 11.09
N LEU A 57 8.98 15.04 10.38
CA LEU A 57 7.65 14.84 10.97
C LEU A 57 7.34 13.37 11.30
N TYR A 58 7.93 12.40 10.59
CA TYR A 58 7.60 10.98 10.76
C TYR A 58 7.70 10.45 12.20
N PRO A 59 8.73 10.76 13.00
CA PRO A 59 8.85 10.23 14.36
C PRO A 59 7.66 10.55 15.26
N THR A 60 6.96 11.65 15.01
CA THR A 60 5.82 12.09 15.85
C THR A 60 4.46 11.94 15.18
N HIS A 61 4.41 11.82 13.85
CA HIS A 61 3.14 11.79 13.09
C HIS A 61 2.85 10.43 12.45
N ALA A 62 3.88 9.73 11.95
CA ALA A 62 3.70 8.44 11.27
C ALA A 62 3.52 7.30 12.27
N CYS A 63 2.83 6.23 11.86
CA CYS A 63 2.63 5.05 12.69
C CYS A 63 3.95 4.31 12.96
N ARG A 64 3.96 3.51 14.04
CA ARG A 64 5.07 2.64 14.43
C ARG A 64 5.59 1.76 13.29
N GLU A 65 4.70 1.16 12.51
CA GLU A 65 5.03 0.27 11.39
C GLU A 65 5.83 1.02 10.32
N PHE A 66 5.40 2.23 9.96
CA PHE A 66 6.15 3.10 9.05
C PHE A 66 7.53 3.44 9.61
N ASN A 67 7.60 3.90 10.87
CA ASN A 67 8.87 4.27 11.52
C ASN A 67 9.82 3.09 11.73
N HIS A 68 9.30 1.86 11.78
CA HIS A 68 10.09 0.64 11.83
C HIS A 68 10.70 0.31 10.45
N VAL A 69 9.90 0.39 9.38
CA VAL A 69 10.30 -0.05 8.04
C VAL A 69 11.08 1.02 7.27
N PHE A 70 10.77 2.30 7.45
CA PHE A 70 11.40 3.38 6.70
C PHE A 70 12.94 3.41 6.82
N PRO A 71 13.55 3.26 8.01
CA PRO A 71 15.02 3.16 8.13
C PRO A 71 15.61 1.95 7.41
N LEU A 72 14.88 0.82 7.38
CA LEU A 72 15.30 -0.39 6.66
C LEU A 72 15.31 -0.17 5.15
N LEU A 73 14.31 0.55 4.63
CA LEU A 73 14.27 0.96 3.23
C LEU A 73 15.43 1.90 2.88
N GLN A 74 15.76 2.85 3.76
CA GLN A 74 16.91 3.74 3.55
C GLN A 74 18.24 2.98 3.51
N ALA A 75 18.37 1.91 4.31
CA ALA A 75 19.58 1.12 4.38
C ALA A 75 19.76 0.18 3.18
N ASN A 76 18.66 -0.46 2.74
CA ASN A 76 18.73 -1.59 1.82
C ASN A 76 18.21 -1.28 0.41
N CYS A 77 17.48 -0.17 0.21
CA CYS A 77 16.86 0.24 -1.07
C CYS A 77 16.13 -0.89 -1.83
N GLY A 78 15.70 -1.95 -1.13
CA GLY A 78 15.30 -3.22 -1.70
C GLY A 78 14.05 -3.75 -1.02
N PHE A 79 13.05 -4.05 -1.84
CA PHE A 79 11.69 -4.42 -1.46
C PHE A 79 11.59 -5.95 -1.44
N GLN A 80 11.86 -6.62 -0.31
CA GLN A 80 11.77 -8.09 -0.23
C GLN A 80 11.16 -8.62 1.08
N CYS A 81 10.20 -7.89 1.67
CA CYS A 81 9.61 -8.29 2.95
C CYS A 81 8.24 -8.98 2.81
N THR A 82 7.44 -8.59 1.80
CA THR A 82 6.01 -8.97 1.74
C THR A 82 5.58 -9.57 0.41
N GLY A 83 6.50 -9.75 -0.56
CA GLY A 83 6.16 -10.18 -1.92
C GLY A 83 5.44 -9.12 -2.76
N PHE A 84 5.28 -7.89 -2.26
CA PHE A 84 4.83 -6.77 -3.09
C PHE A 84 5.91 -6.35 -4.09
N THR A 85 5.47 -6.01 -5.30
CA THR A 85 6.33 -5.54 -6.39
C THR A 85 5.76 -4.25 -6.97
N LEU A 86 6.63 -3.46 -7.60
CA LEU A 86 6.25 -2.20 -8.22
C LEU A 86 6.16 -2.36 -9.74
N ARG A 87 5.15 -1.73 -10.35
CA ARG A 87 5.02 -1.66 -11.81
C ARG A 87 4.93 -0.21 -12.26
N PRO A 88 5.79 0.26 -13.17
CA PRO A 88 5.72 1.63 -13.66
C PRO A 88 4.40 1.87 -14.41
N VAL A 89 3.77 3.00 -14.15
CA VAL A 89 2.57 3.46 -14.86
C VAL A 89 2.73 4.92 -15.31
N ALA A 90 2.15 5.24 -16.47
CA ALA A 90 2.29 6.56 -17.07
C ALA A 90 1.39 7.62 -16.43
N GLY A 91 0.36 7.20 -15.69
CA GLY A 91 -0.61 8.07 -15.06
C GLY A 91 -1.71 7.28 -14.34
N MET A 92 -2.85 7.93 -14.11
CA MET A 92 -3.98 7.36 -13.37
C MET A 92 -4.59 6.16 -14.10
N LEU A 93 -4.70 5.04 -13.39
CA LEU A 93 -5.46 3.87 -13.84
C LEU A 93 -6.94 4.02 -13.47
N SER A 94 -7.79 3.22 -14.11
CA SER A 94 -9.14 3.01 -13.59
C SER A 94 -9.07 2.37 -12.20
N SER A 95 -10.02 2.66 -11.31
CA SER A 95 -10.05 2.05 -9.97
C SER A 95 -10.07 0.52 -10.04
N ARG A 96 -10.73 -0.05 -11.06
CA ARG A 96 -10.78 -1.49 -11.29
C ARG A 96 -9.40 -2.06 -11.60
N ASP A 97 -8.66 -1.45 -12.52
CA ASP A 97 -7.33 -1.95 -12.92
C ASP A 97 -6.29 -1.77 -11.82
N PHE A 98 -6.35 -0.64 -11.11
CA PHE A 98 -5.47 -0.37 -9.98
C PHE A 98 -5.68 -1.37 -8.85
N LEU A 99 -6.94 -1.57 -8.41
CA LEU A 99 -7.28 -2.54 -7.37
C LEU A 99 -6.96 -3.98 -7.81
N ALA A 100 -7.18 -4.32 -9.08
CA ALA A 100 -6.80 -5.63 -9.60
C ALA A 100 -5.30 -5.90 -9.43
N GLY A 101 -4.44 -4.89 -9.62
CA GLY A 101 -3.01 -4.99 -9.34
C GLY A 101 -2.70 -5.40 -7.90
N LEU A 102 -3.38 -4.78 -6.93
CA LEU A 102 -3.19 -5.07 -5.51
C LEU A 102 -3.49 -6.54 -5.17
N ALA A 103 -4.42 -7.19 -5.89
CA ALA A 103 -4.75 -8.61 -5.70
C ALA A 103 -3.52 -9.52 -5.91
N PHE A 104 -2.63 -9.13 -6.82
CA PHE A 104 -1.39 -9.83 -7.16
C PHE A 104 -0.18 -9.29 -6.40
N ARG A 105 -0.39 -8.45 -5.38
CA ARG A 105 0.67 -7.70 -4.70
C ARG A 105 1.50 -6.85 -5.67
N VAL A 106 0.87 -6.33 -6.72
CA VAL A 106 1.49 -5.41 -7.68
C VAL A 106 0.95 -4.01 -7.41
N PHE A 107 1.84 -3.11 -7.03
CA PHE A 107 1.51 -1.71 -6.85
C PHE A 107 1.98 -0.91 -8.08
N HIS A 108 1.06 -0.18 -8.70
CA HIS A 108 1.35 0.64 -9.88
C HIS A 108 1.91 2.00 -9.42
N CYS A 109 3.18 2.29 -9.74
CA CYS A 109 3.86 3.52 -9.34
C CYS A 109 4.12 4.42 -10.52
N THR A 110 3.95 5.72 -10.33
CA THR A 110 4.52 6.71 -11.25
C THR A 110 6.02 6.88 -11.03
N GLN A 111 6.71 7.39 -12.05
CA GLN A 111 8.16 7.67 -11.99
C GLN A 111 8.50 9.15 -12.18
N TYR A 112 7.52 9.98 -12.55
CA TYR A 112 7.73 11.42 -12.70
C TYR A 112 7.72 12.09 -11.32
N ILE A 113 8.32 13.26 -11.22
CA ILE A 113 8.34 14.06 -10.00
C ILE A 113 7.53 15.33 -10.18
N ARG A 114 6.89 15.78 -9.09
CA ARG A 114 6.11 17.03 -9.06
C ARG A 114 6.94 18.25 -9.48
N HIS A 115 6.25 19.31 -9.88
CA HIS A 115 6.91 20.55 -10.31
C HIS A 115 7.61 21.27 -9.14
N SER A 116 8.85 21.72 -9.36
CA SER A 116 9.70 22.39 -8.37
C SER A 116 9.09 23.66 -7.75
N SER A 117 8.18 24.33 -8.46
CA SER A 117 7.47 25.51 -7.96
C SER A 117 6.42 25.22 -6.87
N CYS A 118 5.99 23.97 -6.73
CA CYS A 118 5.02 23.53 -5.72
C CYS A 118 5.46 22.19 -5.14
N PRO A 119 6.60 22.13 -4.41
CA PRO A 119 7.11 20.88 -3.87
C PRO A 119 6.21 20.35 -2.74
N THR A 120 5.40 21.22 -2.16
CA THR A 120 4.70 21.00 -0.89
C THR A 120 3.41 20.20 -1.01
N TYR A 121 2.86 20.13 -2.23
CA TYR A 121 1.62 19.41 -2.54
C TYR A 121 1.55 19.16 -4.04
N THR A 122 1.03 18.01 -4.43
CA THR A 122 0.69 17.69 -5.82
C THR A 122 -0.67 17.00 -5.85
N PRO A 123 -1.59 17.40 -6.75
CA PRO A 123 -2.87 16.72 -6.94
C PRO A 123 -2.71 15.37 -7.65
N GLU A 124 -1.61 15.16 -8.37
CA GLU A 124 -1.29 13.90 -9.06
C GLU A 124 -0.21 13.12 -8.28
N PRO A 125 -0.35 11.78 -8.14
CA PRO A 125 0.59 10.97 -7.38
C PRO A 125 1.93 10.88 -8.13
N ASP A 126 2.92 11.66 -7.69
CA ASP A 126 4.28 11.63 -8.23
C ASP A 126 5.16 10.62 -7.48
N VAL A 127 6.38 10.39 -7.94
CA VAL A 127 7.32 9.42 -7.34
C VAL A 127 7.61 9.70 -5.85
N CYS A 128 7.51 10.96 -5.40
CA CYS A 128 7.60 11.29 -3.97
C CYS A 128 6.46 10.66 -3.18
N HIS A 129 5.23 10.76 -3.69
CA HIS A 129 4.05 10.15 -3.10
C HIS A 129 4.18 8.63 -3.02
N GLU A 130 4.61 7.99 -4.10
CA GLU A 130 4.75 6.54 -4.15
C GLU A 130 5.81 6.01 -3.17
N LEU A 131 7.02 6.59 -3.22
CA LEU A 131 8.18 6.07 -2.49
C LEU A 131 8.18 6.46 -1.00
N LEU A 132 7.61 7.62 -0.66
CA LEU A 132 7.57 8.10 0.73
C LEU A 132 6.23 7.80 1.43
N GLY A 133 5.15 7.68 0.67
CA GLY A 133 3.82 7.37 1.19
C GLY A 133 3.54 5.86 1.23
N HIS A 134 3.42 5.23 0.07
CA HIS A 134 2.94 3.84 -0.04
C HIS A 134 4.01 2.79 0.29
N VAL A 135 5.18 2.92 -0.34
CA VAL A 135 6.24 1.90 -0.32
C VAL A 135 6.62 1.43 1.09
N PRO A 136 6.78 2.31 2.10
CA PRO A 136 7.13 1.87 3.45
C PRO A 136 6.12 0.92 4.08
N LEU A 137 4.82 1.19 3.97
CA LEU A 137 3.81 0.33 4.59
C LEU A 137 3.52 -0.92 3.79
N LEU A 138 3.73 -0.92 2.48
CA LEU A 138 3.64 -2.14 1.68
C LEU A 138 4.73 -3.18 2.06
N ALA A 139 5.77 -2.79 2.81
CA ALA A 139 6.74 -3.69 3.40
C ALA A 139 6.38 -4.16 4.84
N ASP A 140 5.28 -3.68 5.42
CA ASP A 140 4.66 -4.27 6.61
C ASP A 140 3.70 -5.41 6.21
N ALA A 141 3.79 -6.55 6.90
CA ALA A 141 3.06 -7.75 6.52
C ALA A 141 1.54 -7.62 6.71
N GLU A 142 1.08 -6.96 7.77
CA GLU A 142 -0.36 -6.79 8.02
C GLU A 142 -0.97 -5.81 7.02
N PHE A 143 -0.27 -4.70 6.76
CA PHE A 143 -0.71 -3.69 5.80
C PHE A 143 -0.67 -4.21 4.35
N ALA A 144 0.34 -5.00 3.98
CA ALA A 144 0.38 -5.68 2.69
C ALA A 144 -0.81 -6.62 2.49
N GLN A 145 -1.18 -7.40 3.52
CA GLN A 145 -2.37 -8.25 3.46
C GLN A 145 -3.66 -7.43 3.36
N PHE A 146 -3.78 -6.34 4.12
CA PHE A 146 -4.93 -5.43 4.02
C PHE A 146 -5.07 -4.85 2.60
N SER A 147 -3.97 -4.38 2.03
CA SER A 147 -3.93 -3.83 0.66
C SER A 147 -4.29 -4.89 -0.38
N GLN A 148 -3.79 -6.12 -0.22
CA GLN A 148 -4.14 -7.24 -1.08
C GLN A 148 -5.62 -7.63 -0.95
N GLU A 149 -6.21 -7.57 0.24
CA GLU A 149 -7.64 -7.87 0.46
C GLU A 149 -8.54 -6.90 -0.32
N LEU A 150 -8.22 -5.60 -0.36
CA LEU A 150 -8.91 -4.64 -1.22
C LEU A 150 -8.87 -5.07 -2.70
N GLY A 151 -7.72 -5.56 -3.15
CA GLY A 151 -7.54 -6.02 -4.52
C GLY A 151 -8.31 -7.30 -4.82
N LEU A 152 -8.20 -8.32 -3.97
CA LEU A 152 -8.95 -9.57 -4.08
C LEU A 152 -10.46 -9.32 -4.05
N ALA A 153 -10.90 -8.35 -3.25
CA ALA A 153 -12.28 -7.93 -3.18
C ALA A 153 -12.80 -7.30 -4.48
N SER A 154 -11.91 -6.71 -5.29
CA SER A 154 -12.29 -6.03 -6.53
C SER A 154 -12.51 -7.00 -7.71
N LEU A 155 -11.92 -8.20 -7.66
CA LEU A 155 -11.99 -9.18 -8.74
C LEU A 155 -13.41 -9.70 -8.93
N GLY A 156 -13.98 -9.44 -10.12
CA GLY A 156 -15.35 -9.82 -10.47
C GLY A 156 -16.46 -9.00 -9.80
N ALA A 157 -16.12 -7.93 -9.08
CA ALA A 157 -17.08 -7.05 -8.42
C ALA A 157 -17.79 -6.11 -9.44
N SER A 158 -19.02 -5.70 -9.10
CA SER A 158 -19.78 -4.70 -9.86
C SER A 158 -19.08 -3.32 -9.85
N ASP A 159 -19.38 -2.44 -10.81
CA ASP A 159 -18.80 -1.07 -10.81
C ASP A 159 -19.21 -0.26 -9.55
N GLU A 160 -20.41 -0.52 -9.02
CA GLU A 160 -20.86 0.06 -7.76
C GLU A 160 -19.98 -0.39 -6.58
N ASP A 161 -19.68 -1.69 -6.49
CA ASP A 161 -18.81 -2.23 -5.45
C ASP A 161 -17.35 -1.80 -5.64
N ILE A 162 -16.86 -1.66 -6.89
CA ILE A 162 -15.56 -1.06 -7.17
C ILE A 162 -15.49 0.37 -6.63
N THR A 163 -16.55 1.17 -6.80
CA THR A 163 -16.60 2.54 -6.29
C THR A 163 -16.56 2.57 -4.76
N LYS A 164 -17.28 1.65 -4.11
CA LYS A 164 -17.25 1.47 -2.64
C LYS A 164 -15.85 1.06 -2.15
N LEU A 165 -15.21 0.10 -2.83
CA LEU A 165 -13.85 -0.35 -2.51
C LEU A 165 -12.82 0.74 -2.72
N ALA A 166 -12.92 1.51 -3.81
CA ALA A 166 -12.06 2.65 -4.06
C ALA A 166 -12.21 3.74 -2.99
N THR A 167 -13.43 3.95 -2.49
CA THR A 167 -13.68 4.88 -1.37
C THR A 167 -13.08 4.37 -0.07
N CYS A 168 -13.21 3.06 0.22
CA CYS A 168 -12.50 2.45 1.34
C CYS A 168 -10.98 2.59 1.19
N TYR A 169 -10.43 2.37 0.00
CA TYR A 169 -9.01 2.57 -0.30
C TYR A 169 -8.58 4.02 -0.01
N TRP A 170 -9.35 5.01 -0.48
CA TRP A 170 -9.10 6.42 -0.21
C TRP A 170 -9.02 6.73 1.29
N PHE A 171 -10.01 6.31 2.07
CA PHE A 171 -10.05 6.60 3.50
C PHE A 171 -9.16 5.69 4.37
N THR A 172 -8.42 4.76 3.74
CA THR A 172 -7.49 3.88 4.45
C THR A 172 -6.09 4.02 3.87
N VAL A 173 -5.80 3.42 2.72
CA VAL A 173 -4.47 3.41 2.12
C VAL A 173 -3.99 4.82 1.77
N GLU A 174 -4.87 5.74 1.37
CA GLU A 174 -4.48 7.13 1.04
C GLU A 174 -4.51 8.08 2.25
N PHE A 175 -5.61 8.09 3.01
CA PHE A 175 -5.85 9.08 4.07
C PHE A 175 -6.22 8.43 5.42
N GLY A 176 -5.77 7.20 5.67
CA GLY A 176 -6.05 6.49 6.90
C GLY A 176 -5.23 6.94 8.10
N LEU A 177 -5.88 6.88 9.27
CA LEU A 177 -5.27 7.07 10.59
C LEU A 177 -5.40 5.78 11.40
N CYS A 178 -4.52 5.53 12.35
CA CYS A 178 -4.58 4.37 13.24
C CYS A 178 -4.40 4.77 14.70
N LYS A 179 -4.97 3.97 15.61
CA LYS A 179 -4.72 4.08 17.06
C LYS A 179 -3.42 3.37 17.41
N GLN A 180 -2.59 4.03 18.20
CA GLN A 180 -1.40 3.47 18.84
C GLN A 180 -1.41 3.81 20.33
N GLN A 181 -0.48 3.22 21.09
CA GLN A 181 -0.44 3.38 22.56
C GLN A 181 -0.33 4.86 22.98
N ASP A 182 0.30 5.69 22.16
CA ASP A 182 0.59 7.12 22.37
C ASP A 182 -0.31 8.06 21.56
N GLY A 183 -1.45 7.56 21.09
CA GLY A 183 -2.49 8.35 20.42
C GLY A 183 -2.72 7.95 18.95
N ILE A 184 -3.27 8.89 18.17
CA ILE A 184 -3.58 8.68 16.76
C ILE A 184 -2.33 8.97 15.91
N ARG A 185 -2.05 8.12 14.92
CA ARG A 185 -0.94 8.26 13.97
C ARG A 185 -1.42 8.08 12.53
N ALA A 186 -0.73 8.73 11.60
CA ALA A 186 -1.01 8.61 10.18
C ALA A 186 -0.37 7.35 9.59
N TYR A 187 -1.12 6.68 8.71
CA TYR A 187 -0.60 5.61 7.85
C TYR A 187 -0.99 5.80 6.38
N GLY A 188 -1.94 6.69 6.07
CA GLY A 188 -2.31 6.98 4.70
C GLY A 188 -1.16 7.58 3.89
N ALA A 189 -0.94 7.11 2.66
CA ALA A 189 0.13 7.56 1.78
C ALA A 189 0.01 9.03 1.38
N GLY A 190 -1.21 9.53 1.13
CA GLY A 190 -1.50 10.94 0.92
C GLY A 190 -1.04 11.81 2.09
N LEU A 191 -1.22 11.33 3.33
CA LEU A 191 -0.72 12.01 4.53
C LEU A 191 0.81 11.93 4.62
N LEU A 192 1.38 10.74 4.46
CA LEU A 192 2.82 10.49 4.63
C LEU A 192 3.69 11.10 3.52
N SER A 193 3.08 11.63 2.47
CA SER A 193 3.74 12.32 1.35
C SER A 193 3.40 13.82 1.24
N SER A 194 2.56 14.33 2.14
CA SER A 194 2.10 15.73 2.19
C SER A 194 2.29 16.28 3.60
N TYR A 195 3.37 17.03 3.83
CA TYR A 195 3.70 17.50 5.18
C TYR A 195 2.61 18.40 5.77
N GLY A 196 1.95 19.23 4.95
CA GLY A 196 0.89 20.12 5.39
C GLY A 196 -0.37 19.36 5.81
N GLU A 197 -0.75 18.34 5.04
CA GLU A 197 -1.92 17.52 5.36
C GLU A 197 -1.64 16.55 6.52
N LEU A 198 -0.40 16.05 6.65
CA LEU A 198 0.03 15.25 7.79
C LEU A 198 -0.17 15.98 9.13
N GLN A 199 0.25 17.25 9.19
CA GLN A 199 0.05 18.09 10.37
C GLN A 199 -1.43 18.42 10.58
N TYR A 200 -2.16 18.73 9.52
CA TYR A 200 -3.59 19.02 9.58
C TYR A 200 -4.39 17.83 10.10
N ALA A 201 -4.16 16.63 9.57
CA ALA A 201 -4.86 15.40 9.93
C ALA A 201 -4.69 15.01 11.41
N LEU A 202 -3.59 15.46 12.05
CA LEU A 202 -3.30 15.24 13.47
C LEU A 202 -3.58 16.47 14.37
N SER A 203 -4.11 17.56 13.83
CA SER A 203 -4.53 18.77 14.58
C SER A 203 -5.90 18.62 15.26
N ASP A 204 -6.43 19.66 15.89
CA ASP A 204 -7.79 19.69 16.44
C ASP A 204 -8.88 20.04 15.40
N LYS A 205 -8.48 20.33 14.16
CA LYS A 205 -9.38 20.85 13.12
C LYS A 205 -10.26 19.80 12.43
N PRO A 206 -9.75 18.65 11.97
CA PRO A 206 -10.57 17.72 11.21
C PRO A 206 -11.42 16.82 12.10
N GLU A 207 -12.53 16.33 11.56
CA GLU A 207 -13.31 15.29 12.21
C GLU A 207 -12.63 13.93 12.03
N ARG A 208 -12.63 13.12 13.09
CA ARG A 208 -12.07 11.77 13.08
C ARG A 208 -13.13 10.78 13.51
N LEU A 209 -13.35 9.78 12.68
CA LEU A 209 -14.36 8.75 12.88
C LEU A 209 -13.69 7.38 12.99
N GLU A 210 -14.36 6.44 13.63
CA GLU A 210 -13.89 5.04 13.60
C GLU A 210 -14.04 4.47 12.19
N PHE A 211 -13.03 3.73 11.73
CA PHE A 211 -13.10 2.99 10.47
C PHE A 211 -14.16 1.88 10.54
N ASP A 212 -15.25 2.10 9.81
CA ASP A 212 -16.29 1.12 9.49
C ASP A 212 -16.48 1.12 7.97
N PRO A 213 -16.14 0.04 7.24
CA PRO A 213 -16.26 -0.01 5.79
C PRO A 213 -17.65 0.30 5.24
N VAL A 214 -18.73 -0.03 5.97
CA VAL A 214 -20.09 0.25 5.54
C VAL A 214 -20.32 1.76 5.48
N ARG A 215 -20.00 2.48 6.56
CA ARG A 215 -20.05 3.95 6.60
C ARG A 215 -19.03 4.60 5.67
N THR A 216 -17.80 4.09 5.67
CA THR A 216 -16.66 4.67 4.94
C THR A 216 -16.91 4.63 3.44
N SER A 217 -17.42 3.51 2.91
CA SER A 217 -17.67 3.35 1.47
C SER A 217 -18.73 4.29 0.89
N ALA A 218 -19.56 4.91 1.73
CA ALA A 218 -20.56 5.89 1.33
C ALA A 218 -20.12 7.35 1.55
N GLN A 219 -18.92 7.57 2.10
CA GLN A 219 -18.43 8.90 2.41
C GLN A 219 -17.93 9.62 1.15
N SER A 220 -18.44 10.82 0.88
CA SER A 220 -17.90 11.69 -0.16
C SER A 220 -16.64 12.42 0.33
N TYR A 221 -15.73 12.73 -0.59
CA TYR A 221 -14.47 13.39 -0.30
C TYR A 221 -14.11 14.42 -1.38
N PRO A 222 -13.42 15.51 -0.99
CA PRO A 222 -12.80 16.40 -1.96
C PRO A 222 -11.44 15.85 -2.42
N ILE A 223 -11.08 16.14 -3.67
CA ILE A 223 -9.78 15.73 -4.26
C ILE A 223 -8.76 16.88 -4.33
N THR A 224 -9.17 18.13 -4.06
CA THR A 224 -8.34 19.33 -4.26
C THR A 224 -7.98 20.08 -2.98
N GLN A 225 -8.51 19.64 -1.84
CA GLN A 225 -8.32 20.28 -0.53
C GLN A 225 -8.14 19.20 0.54
N TYR A 226 -7.64 19.60 1.72
CA TYR A 226 -7.46 18.68 2.83
C TYR A 226 -8.76 18.01 3.24
N GLN A 227 -8.67 16.73 3.61
CA GLN A 227 -9.87 15.96 3.93
C GLN A 227 -10.56 16.53 5.17
N PRO A 228 -11.87 16.79 5.13
CA PRO A 228 -12.60 17.28 6.31
C PRO A 228 -12.78 16.18 7.36
N ILE A 229 -12.78 14.91 6.92
CA ILE A 229 -13.05 13.72 7.71
C ILE A 229 -11.94 12.70 7.45
N TYR A 230 -11.42 12.11 8.53
CA TYR A 230 -10.51 10.96 8.48
C TYR A 230 -11.09 9.77 9.23
N PHE A 231 -10.76 8.56 8.78
CA PHE A 231 -11.14 7.33 9.46
C PHE A 231 -9.97 6.73 10.21
N VAL A 232 -10.23 6.31 11.45
CA VAL A 232 -9.26 5.79 12.40
C VAL A 232 -9.47 4.29 12.58
N ALA A 233 -8.51 3.49 12.12
CA ALA A 233 -8.46 2.06 12.37
C ALA A 233 -7.92 1.76 13.79
N ASP A 234 -8.45 0.73 14.44
CA ASP A 234 -7.92 0.26 15.73
C ASP A 234 -6.56 -0.43 15.56
N SER A 235 -6.42 -1.23 14.50
CA SER A 235 -5.18 -1.86 14.05
C SER A 235 -5.33 -2.28 12.58
N PHE A 236 -4.23 -2.62 11.89
CA PHE A 236 -4.32 -3.17 10.53
C PHE A 236 -5.05 -4.51 10.50
N SER A 237 -4.83 -5.36 11.51
CA SER A 237 -5.56 -6.62 11.67
C SER A 237 -7.07 -6.40 11.82
N ASP A 238 -7.50 -5.44 12.65
CA ASP A 238 -8.91 -5.08 12.79
C ASP A 238 -9.49 -4.50 11.49
N ALA A 239 -8.77 -3.58 10.84
CA ALA A 239 -9.20 -2.99 9.57
C ALA A 239 -9.39 -4.06 8.48
N LYS A 240 -8.46 -5.02 8.37
CA LYS A 240 -8.56 -6.17 7.46
C LYS A 240 -9.77 -7.03 7.78
N LYS A 241 -10.03 -7.31 9.06
CA LYS A 241 -11.20 -8.09 9.48
C LYS A 241 -12.51 -7.38 9.13
N LYS A 242 -12.64 -6.08 9.44
CA LYS A 242 -13.82 -5.27 9.10
C LYS A 242 -14.04 -5.23 7.59
N LEU A 243 -12.96 -5.03 6.81
CA LEU A 243 -13.02 -5.04 5.35
C LEU A 243 -13.50 -6.39 4.82
N LYS A 244 -12.95 -7.50 5.33
CA LYS A 244 -13.37 -8.85 4.94
C LYS A 244 -14.88 -9.05 5.15
N GLN A 245 -15.36 -8.73 6.35
CA GLN A 245 -16.79 -8.83 6.70
C GLN A 245 -17.69 -7.97 5.81
N PHE A 246 -17.22 -6.79 5.40
CA PHE A 246 -17.91 -5.93 4.45
C PHE A 246 -17.97 -6.56 3.06
N THR A 247 -16.85 -7.12 2.59
CA THR A 247 -16.76 -7.73 1.26
C THR A 247 -17.53 -9.03 1.13
N ASP A 248 -17.72 -9.78 2.23
CA ASP A 248 -18.54 -11.00 2.25
C ASP A 248 -20.02 -10.73 1.93
N ARG A 249 -20.47 -9.47 2.05
CA ARG A 249 -21.83 -9.04 1.70
C ARG A 249 -21.96 -8.59 0.25
N MET A 250 -20.86 -8.49 -0.50
CA MET A 250 -20.88 -8.11 -1.91
C MET A 250 -21.34 -9.28 -2.77
N THR A 251 -22.14 -9.00 -3.79
CA THR A 251 -22.66 -10.03 -4.69
C THR A 251 -21.56 -10.48 -5.64
N ARG A 252 -21.03 -11.68 -5.45
CA ARG A 252 -20.07 -12.31 -6.38
C ARG A 252 -20.39 -13.78 -6.59
N PRO A 253 -20.29 -14.30 -7.82
CA PRO A 253 -20.62 -15.70 -8.12
C PRO A 253 -19.57 -16.70 -7.64
N PHE A 254 -18.39 -16.23 -7.20
CA PHE A 254 -17.28 -17.07 -6.75
C PHE A 254 -16.47 -16.36 -5.65
N THR A 255 -15.68 -17.15 -4.93
CA THR A 255 -14.62 -16.65 -4.04
C THR A 255 -13.27 -16.87 -4.71
N VAL A 256 -12.30 -16.00 -4.43
CA VAL A 256 -10.95 -16.08 -4.98
C VAL A 256 -9.91 -16.28 -3.88
N ARG A 257 -8.80 -16.93 -4.22
CA ARG A 257 -7.59 -16.99 -3.40
C ARG A 257 -6.38 -16.70 -4.27
N TYR A 258 -5.44 -15.94 -3.72
CA TYR A 258 -4.12 -15.77 -4.32
C TYR A 258 -3.23 -16.96 -3.98
N ASP A 259 -2.65 -17.59 -5.02
CA ASP A 259 -1.58 -18.58 -4.88
C ASP A 259 -0.22 -17.86 -5.03
N PRO A 260 0.56 -17.75 -3.94
CA PRO A 260 1.86 -17.08 -3.97
C PRO A 260 2.95 -17.88 -4.69
N TYR A 261 2.77 -19.19 -4.93
CA TYR A 261 3.78 -20.02 -5.60
C TYR A 261 3.76 -19.83 -7.12
N THR A 262 2.56 -19.64 -7.67
CA THR A 262 2.34 -19.45 -9.11
C THR A 262 1.98 -18.00 -9.47
N GLU A 263 1.91 -17.12 -8.47
CA GLU A 263 1.49 -15.71 -8.59
C GLU A 263 0.14 -15.56 -9.32
N SER A 264 -0.80 -16.46 -9.04
CA SER A 264 -2.08 -16.56 -9.76
C SER A 264 -3.30 -16.48 -8.86
N ILE A 265 -4.46 -16.17 -9.43
CA ILE A 265 -5.74 -16.19 -8.72
C ILE A 265 -6.46 -17.50 -9.01
N GLU A 266 -6.75 -18.27 -7.96
CA GLU A 266 -7.61 -19.44 -8.00
C GLU A 266 -9.04 -19.01 -7.68
N ALA A 267 -9.97 -19.22 -8.63
CA ALA A 267 -11.39 -19.08 -8.38
C ALA A 267 -11.97 -20.41 -7.85
N PHE A 268 -12.71 -20.34 -6.76
CA PHE A 268 -13.44 -21.50 -6.23
C PHE A 268 -14.85 -21.54 -6.78
N ASP A 269 -14.96 -22.04 -8.01
CA ASP A 269 -16.20 -22.24 -8.75
C ASP A 269 -16.60 -23.72 -8.88
N SER A 270 -15.76 -24.63 -8.36
CA SER A 270 -15.96 -26.08 -8.48
C SER A 270 -15.64 -26.83 -7.19
N LEU A 271 -16.35 -27.94 -6.98
CA LEU A 271 -16.14 -28.83 -5.82
C LEU A 271 -14.71 -29.41 -5.78
N SER A 272 -14.09 -29.62 -6.95
CA SER A 272 -12.72 -30.13 -7.06
C SER A 272 -11.70 -29.12 -6.51
N GLY A 273 -11.84 -27.84 -6.88
CA GLY A 273 -10.96 -26.77 -6.38
C GLY A 273 -11.05 -26.62 -4.87
N VAL A 274 -12.27 -26.67 -4.31
CA VAL A 274 -12.48 -26.63 -2.85
C VAL A 274 -11.87 -27.85 -2.15
N LYS A 275 -12.02 -29.06 -2.70
CA LYS A 275 -11.40 -30.27 -2.14
C LYS A 275 -9.88 -30.18 -2.10
N LYS A 276 -9.25 -29.67 -3.17
CA LYS A 276 -7.79 -29.45 -3.23
C LYS A 276 -7.33 -28.50 -2.12
N LEU A 277 -8.05 -27.39 -1.92
CA LEU A 277 -7.76 -26.43 -0.84
C LEU A 277 -7.82 -27.10 0.55
N VAL A 278 -8.90 -27.85 0.83
CA VAL A 278 -9.07 -28.54 2.12
C VAL A 278 -7.95 -29.54 2.38
N SER A 279 -7.53 -30.30 1.36
CA SER A 279 -6.41 -31.23 1.48
C SER A 279 -5.11 -30.51 1.82
N ASN A 280 -4.81 -29.38 1.17
CA ASN A 280 -3.62 -28.58 1.46
C ASN A 280 -3.64 -28.02 2.89
N MET A 281 -4.78 -27.47 3.33
CA MET A 281 -4.93 -26.96 4.69
C MET A 281 -4.80 -28.08 5.74
N THR A 282 -5.28 -29.29 5.43
CA THR A 282 -5.14 -30.45 6.33
C THR A 282 -3.67 -30.83 6.49
N TYR A 283 -2.89 -30.76 5.41
CA TYR A 283 -1.44 -30.96 5.47
C TYR A 283 -0.75 -29.89 6.31
N ASP A 284 -1.06 -28.61 6.10
CA ASP A 284 -0.48 -27.51 6.88
C ASP A 284 -0.81 -27.65 8.37
N LEU A 285 -2.05 -28.03 8.72
CA LEU A 285 -2.44 -28.33 10.10
C LEU A 285 -1.65 -29.51 10.70
N SER A 286 -1.35 -30.54 9.89
CA SER A 286 -0.53 -31.66 10.36
C SER A 286 0.91 -31.25 10.67
N LEU A 287 1.49 -30.31 9.90
CA LEU A 287 2.81 -29.75 10.19
C LEU A 287 2.80 -28.92 11.48
N VAL A 288 1.73 -28.14 11.71
CA VAL A 288 1.56 -27.39 12.96
C VAL A 288 1.48 -28.34 14.15
N GLN A 289 0.73 -29.43 14.03
CA GLN A 289 0.64 -30.44 15.08
C GLN A 289 2.01 -31.08 15.37
N GLU A 290 2.75 -31.47 14.33
CA GLU A 290 4.09 -32.05 14.49
C GLU A 290 5.06 -31.06 15.17
N ALA A 291 4.98 -29.77 14.83
CA ALA A 291 5.78 -28.73 15.47
C ALA A 291 5.42 -28.56 16.95
N LEU A 292 4.12 -28.54 17.28
CA LEU A 292 3.65 -28.46 18.67
C LEU A 292 4.13 -29.66 19.49
N ASP A 293 3.99 -30.88 18.96
CA ASP A 293 4.44 -32.09 19.65
C ASP A 293 5.94 -32.05 19.96
N LYS A 294 6.77 -31.56 19.02
CA LYS A 294 8.21 -31.38 19.24
C LYS A 294 8.52 -30.33 20.30
N LEU A 295 7.80 -29.21 20.31
CA LEU A 295 8.01 -28.11 21.27
C LEU A 295 7.58 -28.51 22.69
N VAL A 296 6.48 -29.26 22.82
CA VAL A 296 5.98 -29.76 24.11
C VAL A 296 6.92 -30.84 24.70
N MET A 297 7.62 -31.59 23.84
CA MET A 297 8.56 -32.64 24.27
C MET A 297 9.99 -32.12 24.50
N ASP A 298 10.28 -30.83 24.24
CA ASP A 298 11.59 -30.24 24.50
C ASP A 298 11.68 -29.73 25.95
N PRO A 299 12.48 -30.38 26.83
CA PRO A 299 12.59 -29.99 28.23
C PRO A 299 13.26 -28.62 28.47
N LYS A 300 13.73 -27.93 27.42
CA LYS A 300 14.32 -26.58 27.50
C LYS A 300 13.33 -25.45 27.22
N ILE A 301 12.12 -25.78 26.79
CA ILE A 301 11.09 -24.78 26.49
C ILE A 301 10.16 -24.73 27.70
N GLU A 302 10.26 -23.65 28.49
CA GLU A 302 9.31 -23.43 29.59
C GLU A 302 7.89 -23.35 29.02
N PRO A 303 6.92 -24.09 29.56
CA PRO A 303 5.52 -23.92 29.17
C PRO A 303 5.08 -22.51 29.56
N ILE A 304 4.53 -21.79 28.58
CA ILE A 304 3.99 -20.43 28.69
C ILE A 304 2.84 -20.39 29.70
#